data_AF-A0AB34J011-F1
#
_entry.id   AF-A0AB34J011-F1
#
_cell.length_a   1.000
_cell.length_b   1.000
_cell.length_c   1.000
_cell.angle_alpha   90.00
_cell.angle_beta   90.00
_cell.angle_gamma   90.00
#
_symmetry.space_group_name_H-M   'P 1'
#
loop_
_entity.id
_entity.type
_entity.pdbx_description
1 polymer ?
#
loop_
_entity_poly.entity_id
_entity_poly.type
_entity_poly.pdbx_seq_one_letter_code
_entity_poly.pdbx_strand_id
1 'polypeptide(L)'
;MSGLTFGRVVLMQQGAKNAKTHFKALIKPQRPPMPGTATPAGYVVHRKPPPDDATPLERFRDWLLDLGTKPIVAYIQLVWLILLGVDVIIFVGCILYAFDWGYLSEPVYHCTTNSTCCECVDGTYRVLVEDYWQEISTQVMSALFTYSTLLAVPWRVAILHQVFSQRCHSKKGVDFYGRPNWMPFFHIGWGQRVFIAVLLNLAVVCQLVHQVLHFVWMGPIVYFESPQGQISLMTGPVAGIITGVGAGLTQFIAEDRLHANQPHRFPPSLISFIRKAIHLICTGQSLSGLFKEAPAEAVKVNKASAAHPQSTTPPLDEPPDVSSAA
;
A
#
# COMPACT_ATOMS: atom_id res chain seq x y z
N MET A 1 -33.36 10.92 -46.03
CA MET A 1 -32.36 9.88 -45.68
C MET A 1 -31.02 10.30 -46.25
N SER A 2 -30.21 11.02 -45.48
CA SER A 2 -28.92 11.56 -45.95
C SER A 2 -27.86 10.47 -45.84
N GLY A 3 -27.44 9.93 -46.98
CA GLY A 3 -26.44 8.86 -47.05
C GLY A 3 -25.13 9.31 -46.42
N LEU A 4 -24.69 8.59 -45.39
CA LEU A 4 -23.34 8.70 -44.86
C LEU A 4 -22.36 8.31 -45.98
N THR A 5 -21.68 9.32 -46.55
CA THR A 5 -20.65 9.09 -47.56
C THR A 5 -19.51 8.28 -46.98
N PHE A 6 -18.99 7.34 -47.77
CA PHE A 6 -17.88 6.43 -47.41
C PHE A 6 -16.70 7.17 -46.74
N GLY A 7 -16.40 8.41 -47.18
CA GLY A 7 -15.36 9.26 -46.58
C GLY A 7 -15.58 9.58 -45.09
N ARG A 8 -16.83 9.72 -44.62
CA ARG A 8 -17.14 9.91 -43.19
C ARG A 8 -16.86 8.65 -42.36
N VAL A 9 -17.12 7.47 -42.92
CA VAL A 9 -16.84 6.19 -42.26
C VAL A 9 -15.33 6.00 -42.09
N VAL A 10 -14.54 6.31 -43.12
CA VAL A 10 -13.08 6.24 -43.05
C VAL A 10 -12.51 7.24 -42.03
N LEU A 11 -13.00 8.49 -42.01
CA LEU A 11 -12.59 9.49 -41.02
C LEU A 11 -12.93 9.09 -39.57
N MET A 12 -14.12 8.51 -39.35
CA MET A 12 -14.51 7.98 -38.04
C MET A 12 -13.63 6.80 -37.62
N GLN A 13 -13.25 5.92 -38.55
CA GLN A 13 -12.36 4.80 -38.27
C GLN A 13 -10.92 5.25 -37.96
N GLN A 14 -10.41 6.27 -38.67
CA GLN A 14 -9.12 6.89 -38.39
C GLN A 14 -9.12 7.57 -37.01
N GLY A 15 -10.20 8.30 -36.70
CA GLY A 15 -10.43 8.91 -35.38
C GLY A 15 -10.49 7.88 -34.26
N ALA A 16 -11.20 6.76 -34.48
CA ALA A 16 -11.27 5.65 -33.52
C ALA A 16 -9.91 4.95 -33.33
N LYS A 17 -9.10 4.79 -34.38
CA LYS A 17 -7.74 4.26 -34.27
C LYS A 17 -6.84 5.19 -33.46
N ASN A 18 -6.82 6.48 -33.79
CA ASN A 18 -6.04 7.48 -33.05
C ASN A 18 -6.49 7.63 -31.60
N ALA A 19 -7.81 7.59 -31.36
CA ALA A 19 -8.38 7.54 -30.02
C ALA A 19 -7.93 6.27 -29.31
N LYS A 20 -7.92 5.10 -29.95
CA LYS A 20 -7.44 3.84 -29.35
C LYS A 20 -5.94 3.87 -29.05
N THR A 21 -5.10 4.55 -29.84
CA THR A 21 -3.67 4.73 -29.55
C THR A 21 -3.46 5.71 -28.39
N HIS A 22 -4.20 6.82 -28.34
CA HIS A 22 -4.18 7.74 -27.20
C HIS A 22 -4.74 7.09 -25.93
N PHE A 23 -5.81 6.31 -26.05
CA PHE A 23 -6.39 5.55 -24.96
C PHE A 23 -5.42 4.43 -24.55
N LYS A 24 -4.73 3.73 -25.45
CA LYS A 24 -3.63 2.80 -25.08
C LYS A 24 -2.44 3.51 -24.42
N ALA A 25 -2.17 4.76 -24.73
CA ALA A 25 -1.13 5.55 -24.08
C ALA A 25 -1.56 6.04 -22.69
N LEU A 26 -2.86 6.33 -22.50
CA LEU A 26 -3.48 6.66 -21.21
C LEU A 26 -3.79 5.42 -20.34
N ILE A 27 -4.05 4.27 -20.97
CA ILE A 27 -4.25 2.94 -20.39
C ILE A 27 -2.94 2.11 -20.45
N LYS A 28 -1.77 2.68 -20.76
CA LYS A 28 -0.58 2.07 -20.15
C LYS A 28 -0.86 2.27 -18.67
N PRO A 29 -1.17 1.21 -17.90
CA PRO A 29 -1.66 1.37 -16.56
C PRO A 29 -0.50 1.96 -15.79
N GLN A 30 -0.49 3.28 -15.72
CA GLN A 30 -0.15 4.04 -14.56
C GLN A 30 -1.06 3.47 -13.48
N ARG A 31 -0.68 2.30 -12.93
CA ARG A 31 -1.48 1.61 -11.92
C ARG A 31 -1.68 2.67 -10.86
N PRO A 32 -2.89 3.20 -10.68
CA PRO A 32 -3.10 4.14 -9.60
C PRO A 32 -2.62 3.42 -8.34
N PRO A 33 -1.82 4.06 -7.49
CA PRO A 33 -1.44 3.45 -6.23
C PRO A 33 -2.73 2.93 -5.58
N MET A 34 -2.81 1.62 -5.32
CA MET A 34 -3.96 1.14 -4.55
C MET A 34 -3.88 1.85 -3.20
N PRO A 35 -4.99 2.34 -2.64
CA PRO A 35 -4.99 2.95 -1.33
C PRO A 35 -4.33 2.00 -0.31
N GLY A 36 -3.30 2.47 0.38
CA GLY A 36 -2.52 1.66 1.33
C GLY A 36 -1.37 0.84 0.74
N THR A 37 -1.23 0.75 -0.59
CA THR A 37 -0.01 0.21 -1.21
C THR A 37 0.98 1.34 -1.46
N ALA A 38 2.27 1.06 -1.26
CA ALA A 38 3.33 1.94 -1.71
C ALA A 38 3.08 2.36 -3.16
N THR A 39 3.32 3.64 -3.49
CA THR A 39 3.29 4.10 -4.87
C THR A 39 4.07 3.11 -5.73
N PRO A 40 3.51 2.59 -6.84
CA PRO A 40 4.08 1.43 -7.49
C PRO A 40 5.55 1.69 -7.79
N ALA A 41 6.42 0.83 -7.29
CA ALA A 41 7.87 0.92 -7.48
C ALA A 41 8.26 1.16 -8.95
N GLY A 42 7.44 0.67 -9.88
CA GLY A 42 7.57 0.89 -11.32
C GLY A 42 7.52 2.35 -11.77
N TYR A 43 6.95 3.27 -11.00
CA TYR A 43 7.06 4.71 -11.33
C TYR A 43 8.47 5.26 -11.13
N VAL A 44 9.27 4.63 -10.27
CA VAL A 44 10.62 5.09 -9.94
C VAL A 44 11.66 4.40 -10.81
N VAL A 45 11.50 3.11 -11.10
CA VAL A 45 12.54 2.30 -11.78
C VAL A 45 12.45 2.38 -13.32
N HIS A 46 11.28 2.58 -13.93
CA HIS A 46 11.12 2.27 -15.35
C HIS A 46 11.70 3.26 -16.37
N ARG A 47 12.24 4.43 -15.98
CA ARG A 47 12.56 5.45 -17.01
C ARG A 47 14.02 5.51 -17.43
N LYS A 48 14.97 5.11 -16.60
CA LYS A 48 16.39 5.21 -16.93
C LYS A 48 17.18 4.09 -16.26
N PRO A 49 18.16 3.47 -16.95
CA PRO A 49 19.05 2.51 -16.31
C PRO A 49 19.75 3.15 -15.09
N PRO A 50 20.13 2.33 -14.09
CA PRO A 50 20.98 2.81 -13.01
C PRO A 50 22.26 3.43 -13.61
N PRO A 51 22.81 4.50 -13.02
CA PRO A 51 24.04 5.10 -13.52
C PRO A 51 25.20 4.10 -13.42
N ASP A 52 26.26 4.29 -14.20
CA ASP A 52 27.38 3.34 -14.26
C ASP A 52 28.08 3.17 -12.90
N ASP A 53 28.04 4.22 -12.08
CA ASP A 53 28.57 4.26 -10.72
C ASP A 53 27.63 3.67 -9.65
N ALA A 54 26.48 3.11 -10.04
CA ALA A 54 25.54 2.47 -9.11
C ALA A 54 26.15 1.23 -8.47
N THR A 55 26.08 1.17 -7.15
CA THR A 55 26.58 0.06 -6.34
C THR A 55 25.80 -1.24 -6.60
N PRO A 56 26.38 -2.41 -6.32
CA PRO A 56 25.65 -3.69 -6.43
C PRO A 56 24.36 -3.73 -5.62
N LEU A 57 24.36 -3.12 -4.43
CA LEU A 57 23.18 -3.02 -3.56
C LEU A 57 22.05 -2.20 -4.22
N GLU A 58 22.38 -1.08 -4.85
CA GLU A 58 21.41 -0.25 -5.57
C GLU A 58 20.84 -0.96 -6.80
N ARG A 59 21.68 -1.71 -7.53
CA ARG A 59 21.22 -2.55 -8.65
C ARG A 59 20.30 -3.68 -8.17
N PHE A 60 20.61 -4.31 -7.05
CA PHE A 60 19.76 -5.33 -6.44
C PHE A 60 18.42 -4.76 -5.96
N ARG A 61 18.43 -3.58 -5.32
CA ARG A 61 17.23 -2.83 -4.96
C ARG A 61 16.36 -2.57 -6.19
N ASP A 62 16.95 -2.04 -7.27
CA ASP A 62 16.20 -1.74 -8.49
C ASP A 62 15.62 -3.01 -9.14
N TRP A 63 16.36 -4.12 -9.10
CA TRP A 63 15.86 -5.42 -9.55
C TRP A 63 14.67 -5.91 -8.73
N LEU A 64 14.71 -5.80 -7.39
CA LEU A 64 13.59 -6.14 -6.52
C LEU A 64 12.37 -5.25 -6.76
N LEU A 65 12.59 -3.95 -6.96
CA LEU A 65 11.54 -2.99 -7.28
C LEU A 65 10.91 -3.27 -8.66
N ASP A 66 11.72 -3.64 -9.66
CA ASP A 66 11.27 -4.07 -10.99
C ASP A 66 10.45 -5.37 -10.91
N LEU A 67 10.88 -6.34 -10.09
CA LEU A 67 10.14 -7.59 -9.86
C LEU A 67 8.71 -7.30 -9.41
N GLY A 68 8.50 -6.32 -8.53
CA GLY A 68 7.19 -5.86 -8.06
C GLY A 68 6.27 -5.32 -9.17
N THR A 69 6.82 -4.94 -10.32
CA THR A 69 6.04 -4.43 -11.46
C THR A 69 5.55 -5.52 -12.39
N LYS A 70 6.14 -6.72 -12.32
CA LYS A 70 5.84 -7.81 -13.24
C LYS A 70 4.39 -8.29 -13.08
N PRO A 71 3.72 -8.70 -14.17
CA PRO A 71 2.33 -9.17 -14.12
C PRO A 71 2.15 -10.39 -13.22
N ILE A 72 3.19 -11.21 -13.05
CA ILE A 72 3.17 -12.35 -12.12
C ILE A 72 2.81 -11.93 -10.69
N VAL A 73 3.29 -10.79 -10.21
CA VAL A 73 2.97 -10.28 -8.87
C VAL A 73 1.48 -9.95 -8.75
N ALA A 74 0.84 -9.46 -9.82
CA ALA A 74 -0.59 -9.20 -9.82
C ALA A 74 -1.42 -10.49 -9.75
N TYR A 75 -0.99 -11.57 -10.44
CA TYR A 75 -1.64 -12.88 -10.32
C TYR A 75 -1.47 -13.46 -8.91
N ILE A 76 -0.28 -13.35 -8.32
CA ILE A 76 -0.05 -13.81 -6.94
C ILE A 76 -0.90 -12.99 -5.95
N GLN A 77 -1.01 -11.66 -6.14
CA GLN A 77 -1.89 -10.82 -5.33
C GLN A 77 -3.37 -11.21 -5.46
N LEU A 78 -3.83 -11.61 -6.65
CA LEU A 78 -5.20 -12.10 -6.84
C LEU A 78 -5.43 -13.41 -6.08
N VAL A 79 -4.50 -14.37 -6.17
CA VAL A 79 -4.56 -15.61 -5.41
C VAL A 79 -4.55 -15.33 -3.91
N TRP A 80 -3.67 -14.45 -3.45
CA TRP A 80 -3.60 -14.01 -2.06
C TRP A 80 -4.92 -13.39 -1.58
N LEU A 81 -5.57 -12.52 -2.37
CA LEU A 81 -6.88 -11.96 -2.04
C LEU A 81 -7.97 -13.02 -1.92
N ILE A 82 -7.96 -14.03 -2.80
CA ILE A 82 -8.91 -15.14 -2.74
C ILE A 82 -8.70 -15.94 -1.46
N LEU A 83 -7.44 -16.28 -1.13
CA LEU A 83 -7.10 -17.00 0.10
C LEU A 83 -7.53 -16.21 1.34
N LEU A 84 -7.25 -14.90 1.38
CA LEU A 84 -7.68 -14.02 2.47
C LEU A 84 -9.20 -13.97 2.59
N GLY A 85 -9.92 -13.87 1.46
CA GLY A 85 -11.38 -13.86 1.48
C GLY A 85 -11.98 -15.16 2.00
N VAL A 86 -11.45 -16.31 1.59
CA VAL A 86 -11.88 -17.64 2.07
C VAL A 86 -11.61 -17.79 3.57
N ASP A 87 -10.40 -17.44 4.01
CA ASP A 87 -10.00 -17.54 5.41
C ASP A 87 -10.85 -16.63 6.32
N VAL A 88 -11.11 -15.39 5.90
CA VAL A 88 -12.01 -14.48 6.63
C VAL A 88 -13.44 -15.04 6.75
N ILE A 89 -13.96 -15.71 5.73
CA ILE A 89 -15.29 -16.35 5.80
C ILE A 89 -15.28 -17.49 6.84
N ILE A 90 -14.23 -18.32 6.84
CA ILE A 90 -14.07 -19.40 7.83
C ILE A 90 -13.97 -18.80 9.23
N PHE A 91 -13.10 -17.81 9.43
CA PHE A 91 -12.90 -17.10 10.68
C PHE A 91 -14.21 -16.53 11.25
N VAL A 92 -14.95 -15.77 10.43
CA VAL A 92 -16.21 -15.16 10.85
C VAL A 92 -17.26 -16.23 11.14
N GLY A 93 -17.33 -17.30 10.35
CA GLY A 93 -18.24 -18.41 10.61
C GLY A 93 -17.93 -19.15 11.92
N CYS A 94 -16.65 -19.31 12.28
CA CYS A 94 -16.24 -19.87 13.57
C CYS A 94 -16.63 -18.92 14.73
N ILE A 95 -16.33 -17.62 14.64
CA ILE A 95 -16.69 -16.64 15.68
C ILE A 95 -18.20 -16.56 15.92
N LEU A 96 -18.99 -16.64 14.84
CA LEU A 96 -20.44 -16.59 14.94
C LEU A 96 -21.06 -17.96 15.29
N TYR A 97 -20.24 -18.99 15.51
CA TYR A 97 -20.68 -20.38 15.69
C TYR A 97 -21.72 -20.80 14.64
N ALA A 98 -21.50 -20.36 13.40
CA ALA A 98 -22.39 -20.65 12.27
C ALA A 98 -22.22 -22.09 11.75
N PHE A 99 -21.16 -22.76 12.19
CA PHE A 99 -20.87 -24.16 11.91
C PHE A 99 -20.99 -24.94 13.23
N ASP A 100 -21.60 -26.13 13.18
CA ASP A 100 -21.60 -27.10 14.28
C ASP A 100 -20.82 -28.33 13.81
N TRP A 101 -19.52 -28.28 14.05
CA TRP A 101 -18.56 -29.32 13.68
C TRP A 101 -18.27 -30.29 14.83
N GLY A 102 -18.87 -30.06 16.01
CA GLY A 102 -18.74 -30.92 17.18
C GLY A 102 -17.49 -30.62 18.01
N TYR A 103 -16.90 -31.69 18.56
CA TYR A 103 -15.80 -31.58 19.54
C TYR A 103 -14.57 -32.36 19.10
N LEU A 104 -13.40 -31.77 19.32
CA LEU A 104 -12.11 -32.47 19.25
C LEU A 104 -11.69 -32.86 20.67
N SER A 105 -11.23 -34.10 20.82
CA SER A 105 -10.70 -34.62 22.08
C SER A 105 -9.19 -34.76 21.96
N GLU A 106 -8.44 -33.95 22.71
CA GLU A 106 -6.98 -34.07 22.77
C GLU A 106 -6.56 -34.74 24.08
N PRO A 107 -5.73 -35.81 24.02
CA PRO A 107 -5.19 -36.43 25.21
C PRO A 107 -4.11 -35.51 25.81
N VAL A 108 -4.43 -34.84 26.91
CA VAL A 108 -3.46 -34.01 27.63
C VAL A 108 -3.21 -34.62 29.01
N TYR A 109 -1.95 -34.80 29.34
CA TYR A 109 -1.54 -35.22 30.67
C TYR A 109 -1.87 -34.09 31.68
N HIS A 110 -2.76 -34.38 32.63
CA HIS A 110 -3.16 -33.50 33.74
C HIS A 110 -4.06 -32.32 33.38
N CYS A 111 -5.23 -32.61 32.81
CA CYS A 111 -6.36 -31.69 32.89
C CYS A 111 -6.93 -31.68 34.32
N THR A 112 -6.77 -30.58 35.06
CA THR A 112 -7.22 -30.47 36.47
C THR A 112 -8.45 -29.58 36.68
N THR A 113 -8.78 -28.71 35.74
CA THR A 113 -9.88 -27.74 35.86
C THR A 113 -10.48 -27.43 34.49
N ASN A 114 -11.80 -27.21 34.46
CA ASN A 114 -12.47 -26.64 33.30
C ASN A 114 -11.97 -25.22 33.06
N SER A 115 -11.82 -24.84 31.80
CA SER A 115 -11.50 -23.49 31.40
C SER A 115 -12.63 -22.86 30.60
N THR A 116 -12.48 -21.60 30.21
CA THR A 116 -13.50 -20.89 29.42
C THR A 116 -13.64 -21.44 28.00
N CYS A 117 -12.62 -22.14 27.47
CA CYS A 117 -12.63 -22.68 26.10
C CYS A 117 -12.63 -24.21 26.03
N CYS A 118 -12.40 -24.91 27.15
CA CYS A 118 -12.27 -26.37 27.13
C CYS A 118 -12.93 -27.02 28.35
N GLU A 119 -13.61 -28.15 28.11
CA GLU A 119 -14.16 -28.99 29.16
C GLU A 119 -13.24 -30.19 29.45
N CYS A 120 -13.02 -30.47 30.73
CA CYS A 120 -12.27 -31.63 31.17
C CYS A 120 -13.20 -32.84 31.32
N VAL A 121 -13.09 -33.83 30.42
CA VAL A 121 -13.90 -35.05 30.50
C VAL A 121 -12.97 -36.26 30.48
N ASP A 122 -13.04 -37.08 31.53
CA ASP A 122 -12.25 -38.32 31.68
C ASP A 122 -10.74 -38.13 31.49
N GLY A 123 -10.21 -36.98 31.92
CA GLY A 123 -8.79 -36.65 31.78
C GLY A 123 -8.37 -36.22 30.37
N THR A 124 -9.33 -35.95 29.48
CA THR A 124 -9.11 -35.37 28.14
C THR A 124 -9.74 -33.99 28.04
N TYR A 125 -9.10 -33.06 27.32
CA TYR A 125 -9.73 -31.78 27.00
C TYR A 125 -10.63 -31.97 25.78
N ARG A 126 -11.90 -31.56 25.92
CA ARG A 126 -12.81 -31.38 24.81
C ARG A 126 -12.81 -29.91 24.41
N VAL A 127 -12.36 -29.66 23.19
CA VAL A 127 -12.34 -28.33 22.58
C VAL A 127 -13.40 -28.31 21.49
N LEU A 128 -14.15 -27.21 21.39
CA LEU A 128 -15.03 -26.99 20.25
C LEU A 128 -14.20 -26.94 18.97
N VAL A 129 -14.65 -27.64 17.92
CA VAL A 129 -13.93 -27.70 16.65
C VAL A 129 -13.82 -26.29 16.03
N GLU A 130 -14.81 -25.44 16.28
CA GLU A 130 -14.87 -24.04 15.88
C GLU A 130 -13.72 -23.22 16.49
N ASP A 131 -13.45 -23.39 17.80
CA ASP A 131 -12.38 -22.67 18.49
C ASP A 131 -11.00 -23.10 17.96
N TYR A 132 -10.83 -24.39 17.66
CA TYR A 132 -9.62 -24.92 17.02
C TYR A 132 -9.40 -24.33 15.61
N TRP A 133 -10.45 -24.30 14.79
CA TRP A 133 -10.37 -23.72 13.45
C TRP A 133 -10.23 -22.19 13.46
N GLN A 134 -10.81 -21.51 14.43
CA GLN A 134 -10.62 -20.08 14.63
C GLN A 134 -9.14 -19.75 14.87
N GLU A 135 -8.44 -20.57 15.67
CA GLU A 135 -7.01 -20.38 15.92
C GLU A 135 -6.19 -20.60 14.65
N ILE A 136 -6.42 -21.71 13.94
CA ILE A 136 -5.76 -21.99 12.66
C ILE A 136 -5.99 -20.83 11.69
N SER A 137 -7.23 -20.38 11.57
CA SER A 137 -7.60 -19.29 10.67
C SER A 137 -6.90 -17.98 11.08
N THR A 138 -6.77 -17.70 12.38
CA THR A 138 -6.00 -16.53 12.85
C THR A 138 -4.53 -16.60 12.44
N GLN A 139 -3.91 -17.78 12.51
CA GLN A 139 -2.53 -17.98 12.06
C GLN A 139 -2.38 -17.82 10.54
N VAL A 140 -3.34 -18.35 9.77
CA VAL A 140 -3.38 -18.20 8.30
C VAL A 140 -3.53 -16.72 7.93
N MET A 141 -4.47 -16.00 8.55
CA MET A 141 -4.64 -14.55 8.41
C MET A 141 -3.34 -13.81 8.73
N SER A 142 -2.69 -14.13 9.85
CA SER A 142 -1.41 -13.52 10.24
C SER A 142 -0.33 -13.74 9.18
N ALA A 143 -0.21 -14.96 8.65
CA ALA A 143 0.71 -15.29 7.56
C ALA A 143 0.39 -14.52 6.26
N LEU A 144 -0.89 -14.39 5.91
CA LEU A 144 -1.34 -13.63 4.75
C LEU A 144 -1.04 -12.12 4.90
N PHE A 145 -1.21 -11.54 6.09
CA PHE A 145 -0.84 -10.15 6.35
C PHE A 145 0.68 -9.94 6.37
N THR A 146 1.44 -10.91 6.88
CA THR A 146 2.89 -10.93 6.81
C THR A 146 3.36 -10.94 5.36
N TYR A 147 2.76 -11.77 4.50
CA TYR A 147 3.04 -11.78 3.06
C TYR A 147 2.78 -10.40 2.41
N SER A 148 1.65 -9.75 2.70
CA SER A 148 1.35 -8.41 2.20
C SER A 148 2.41 -7.38 2.64
N THR A 149 2.88 -7.49 3.88
CA THR A 149 3.95 -6.64 4.40
C THR A 149 5.28 -6.90 3.69
N LEU A 150 5.62 -8.17 3.44
CA LEU A 150 6.84 -8.59 2.72
C LEU A 150 6.86 -8.07 1.28
N LEU A 151 5.72 -8.04 0.59
CA LEU A 151 5.63 -7.45 -0.75
C LEU A 151 6.04 -5.97 -0.78
N ALA A 152 5.81 -5.23 0.31
CA ALA A 152 6.17 -3.82 0.41
C ALA A 152 7.63 -3.60 0.86
N VAL A 153 8.32 -4.63 1.36
CA VAL A 153 9.70 -4.51 1.90
C VAL A 153 10.68 -3.89 0.92
N PRO A 154 10.74 -4.29 -0.37
CA PRO A 154 11.68 -3.67 -1.32
C PRO A 154 11.54 -2.14 -1.37
N TRP A 155 10.31 -1.64 -1.39
CA TRP A 155 10.04 -0.20 -1.37
C TRP A 155 10.43 0.43 -0.03
N ARG A 156 10.05 -0.18 1.09
CA ARG A 156 10.34 0.34 2.45
C ARG A 156 11.85 0.43 2.71
N VAL A 157 12.62 -0.56 2.27
CA VAL A 157 14.07 -0.56 2.37
C VAL A 157 14.68 0.47 1.41
N ALA A 158 14.14 0.62 0.20
CA ALA A 158 14.60 1.60 -0.77
C ALA A 158 14.48 3.05 -0.26
N ILE A 159 13.33 3.42 0.31
CA ILE A 159 13.12 4.75 0.89
C ILE A 159 13.97 4.96 2.15
N LEU A 160 14.18 3.92 2.96
CA LEU A 160 15.07 4.00 4.13
C LEU A 160 16.51 4.26 3.70
N HIS A 161 16.99 3.49 2.72
CA HIS A 161 18.30 3.71 2.13
C HIS A 161 18.42 5.12 1.54
N GLN A 162 17.38 5.63 0.88
CA GLN A 162 17.39 6.98 0.31
C GLN A 162 17.60 8.07 1.37
N VAL A 163 16.87 8.01 2.48
CA VAL A 163 16.92 9.06 3.49
C VAL A 163 18.24 9.11 4.25
N PHE A 164 18.97 7.98 4.29
CA PHE A 164 20.31 7.87 4.87
C PHE A 164 21.45 7.97 3.84
N SER A 165 21.14 7.95 2.54
CA SER A 165 22.15 8.08 1.49
C SER A 165 22.65 9.53 1.39
N GLN A 166 23.98 9.70 1.47
CA GLN A 166 24.63 11.00 1.35
C GLN A 166 24.30 11.72 0.03
N ARG A 167 24.06 10.98 -1.04
CA ARG A 167 23.77 11.53 -2.39
C ARG A 167 22.47 12.33 -2.43
N CYS A 168 21.47 11.91 -1.65
CA CYS A 168 20.08 12.36 -1.83
C CYS A 168 19.40 12.90 -0.57
N HIS A 169 20.04 12.81 0.61
CA HIS A 169 19.36 13.03 1.89
C HIS A 169 18.57 14.35 1.96
N SER A 170 19.17 15.50 1.61
CA SER A 170 18.54 16.82 1.78
C SER A 170 17.73 17.30 0.57
N LYS A 171 17.90 16.68 -0.60
CA LYS A 171 17.32 17.19 -1.85
C LYS A 171 15.85 16.77 -1.97
N LYS A 172 14.98 17.74 -2.23
CA LYS A 172 13.56 17.52 -2.57
C LYS A 172 13.41 17.28 -4.06
N GLY A 173 12.44 16.44 -4.42
CA GLY A 173 12.08 16.17 -5.82
C GLY A 173 13.11 15.37 -6.59
N VAL A 174 13.99 14.64 -5.92
CA VAL A 174 14.97 13.74 -6.56
C VAL A 174 14.71 12.28 -6.21
N ASP A 175 15.01 11.38 -7.15
CA ASP A 175 14.91 9.94 -6.97
C ASP A 175 16.07 9.37 -6.12
N PHE A 176 16.23 8.05 -6.13
CA PHE A 176 17.28 7.34 -5.41
C PHE A 176 18.71 7.65 -5.88
N TYR A 177 18.87 8.20 -7.09
CA TYR A 177 20.16 8.53 -7.71
C TYR A 177 20.37 10.04 -7.85
N GLY A 178 19.52 10.85 -7.22
CA GLY A 178 19.62 12.31 -7.28
C GLY A 178 19.06 12.92 -8.57
N ARG A 179 18.38 12.13 -9.42
CA ARG A 179 17.78 12.62 -10.67
C ARG A 179 16.40 13.22 -10.37
N PRO A 180 15.95 14.26 -11.11
CA PRO A 180 14.64 14.84 -10.90
C PRO A 180 13.51 13.80 -11.03
N ASN A 181 12.63 13.74 -10.04
CA ASN A 181 11.49 12.85 -9.98
C ASN A 181 10.21 13.66 -9.73
N TRP A 182 9.06 13.16 -10.21
CA TRP A 182 7.77 13.83 -10.10
C TRP A 182 6.83 13.18 -9.08
N MET A 183 7.27 12.13 -8.40
CA MET A 183 6.45 11.46 -7.40
C MET A 183 6.32 12.33 -6.15
N PRO A 184 5.09 12.53 -5.61
CA PRO A 184 4.84 13.38 -4.44
C PRO A 184 5.74 13.07 -3.26
N PHE A 185 5.96 11.78 -2.96
CA PHE A 185 6.81 11.32 -1.87
C PHE A 185 8.22 11.95 -1.86
N PHE A 186 8.87 12.08 -3.01
CA PHE A 186 10.22 12.65 -3.07
C PHE A 186 10.28 14.16 -2.81
N HIS A 187 9.14 14.86 -2.83
CA HIS A 187 9.04 16.29 -2.57
C HIS A 187 8.69 16.61 -1.11
N ILE A 188 8.32 15.59 -0.32
CA ILE A 188 8.13 15.70 1.12
C ILE A 188 9.45 16.13 1.78
N GLY A 189 9.38 16.91 2.85
CA GLY A 189 10.56 17.33 3.62
C GLY A 189 11.35 16.14 4.18
N TRP A 190 12.68 16.26 4.27
CA TRP A 190 13.54 15.16 4.72
C TRP A 190 13.13 14.57 6.07
N GLY A 191 12.89 15.40 7.09
CA GLY A 191 12.50 14.90 8.42
C GLY A 191 11.21 14.07 8.41
N GLN A 192 10.23 14.48 7.61
CA GLN A 192 8.99 13.71 7.43
C GLN A 192 9.26 12.39 6.68
N ARG A 193 10.11 12.40 5.64
CA ARG A 193 10.51 11.18 4.91
C ARG A 193 11.23 10.19 5.83
N VAL A 194 12.13 10.66 6.69
CA VAL A 194 12.83 9.82 7.69
C VAL A 194 11.82 9.17 8.62
N PHE A 195 10.91 9.96 9.19
CA PHE A 195 9.89 9.45 10.10
C PHE A 195 9.02 8.37 9.42
N ILE A 196 8.52 8.64 8.21
CA ILE A 196 7.72 7.68 7.42
C ILE A 196 8.54 6.41 7.14
N ALA A 197 9.79 6.53 6.67
CA ALA A 197 10.63 5.38 6.34
C ALA A 197 10.92 4.52 7.58
N VAL A 198 11.26 5.13 8.72
CA VAL A 198 11.51 4.43 9.98
C VAL A 198 10.26 3.70 10.45
N LEU A 199 9.11 4.37 10.51
CA LEU A 199 7.85 3.74 10.94
C LEU A 199 7.44 2.59 10.01
N LEU A 200 7.55 2.75 8.69
CA LEU A 200 7.21 1.67 7.75
C LEU A 200 8.11 0.46 7.92
N ASN A 201 9.41 0.63 8.19
CA ASN A 201 10.31 -0.50 8.44
C ASN A 201 10.10 -1.11 9.83
N LEU A 202 9.80 -0.30 10.85
CA LEU A 202 9.41 -0.80 12.16
C LEU A 202 8.13 -1.65 12.08
N ALA A 203 7.17 -1.25 11.24
CA ALA A 203 5.98 -2.06 10.96
C ALA A 203 6.32 -3.44 10.39
N VAL A 204 7.36 -3.54 9.53
CA VAL A 204 7.84 -4.85 9.01
C VAL A 204 8.39 -5.69 10.17
N VAL A 205 9.28 -5.11 10.98
CA VAL A 205 9.89 -5.80 12.11
C VAL A 205 8.82 -6.31 13.08
N CYS A 206 7.87 -5.46 13.46
CA CYS A 206 6.80 -5.86 14.35
C CYS A 206 5.90 -6.95 13.77
N GLN A 207 5.60 -6.91 12.47
CA GLN A 207 4.83 -7.97 11.80
C GLN A 207 5.60 -9.30 11.79
N LEU A 208 6.91 -9.27 11.56
CA LEU A 208 7.74 -10.49 11.62
C LEU A 208 7.83 -11.04 13.04
N VAL A 209 7.99 -10.17 14.05
CA VAL A 209 7.95 -10.58 15.45
C VAL A 209 6.59 -11.21 15.77
N HIS A 210 5.49 -10.56 15.40
CA HIS A 210 4.14 -11.10 15.57
C HIS A 210 3.98 -12.49 14.93
N GLN A 211 4.47 -12.68 13.70
CA GLN A 211 4.44 -13.99 13.05
C GLN A 211 5.25 -15.07 13.82
N VAL A 212 6.43 -14.70 14.33
CA VAL A 212 7.25 -15.60 15.14
C VAL A 212 6.54 -15.97 16.45
N LEU A 213 5.89 -15.01 17.10
CA LEU A 213 5.11 -15.26 18.32
C LEU A 213 3.97 -16.25 18.07
N HIS A 214 3.24 -16.11 16.95
CA HIS A 214 2.22 -17.09 16.55
C HIS A 214 2.78 -18.48 16.28
N PHE A 215 3.97 -18.57 15.68
CA PHE A 215 4.60 -19.86 15.43
C PHE A 215 5.07 -20.55 16.73
N VAL A 216 5.57 -19.77 17.70
CA VAL A 216 6.02 -20.29 19.00
C VAL A 216 4.85 -20.72 19.88
N TRP A 217 3.72 -19.98 19.83
CA TRP A 217 2.53 -20.24 20.64
C TRP A 217 1.36 -20.78 19.83
N MET A 218 1.62 -21.80 19.02
CA MET A 218 0.67 -22.41 18.08
C MET A 218 -0.50 -23.19 18.76
N GLY A 219 -0.47 -23.35 20.09
CA GLY A 219 -1.43 -24.18 20.82
C GLY A 219 -2.71 -23.43 21.21
N PRO A 220 -3.92 -23.93 20.89
CA PRO A 220 -5.18 -23.23 21.16
C PRO A 220 -5.38 -22.91 22.65
N ILE A 221 -5.01 -23.82 23.54
CA ILE A 221 -5.14 -23.63 25.01
C ILE A 221 -4.21 -22.52 25.50
N VAL A 222 -2.94 -22.55 25.07
CA VAL A 222 -1.94 -21.54 25.45
C VAL A 222 -2.35 -20.16 24.93
N TYR A 223 -2.97 -20.13 23.76
CA TYR A 223 -3.35 -18.92 23.08
C TYR A 223 -4.42 -18.11 23.83
N PHE A 224 -5.48 -18.78 24.31
CA PHE A 224 -6.59 -18.09 24.98
C PHE A 224 -6.32 -17.83 26.47
N GLU A 225 -5.62 -18.73 27.16
CA GLU A 225 -5.54 -18.70 28.61
C GLU A 225 -4.26 -18.07 29.15
N SER A 226 -3.20 -18.02 28.34
CA SER A 226 -1.91 -17.49 28.80
C SER A 226 -1.77 -15.99 28.46
N PRO A 227 -1.21 -15.17 29.36
CA PRO A 227 -0.84 -13.79 29.06
C PRO A 227 0.06 -13.67 27.81
N GLN A 228 0.90 -14.68 27.56
CA GLN A 228 1.79 -14.75 26.40
C GLN A 228 1.00 -14.86 25.09
N GLY A 229 -0.04 -15.70 25.05
CA GLY A 229 -0.95 -15.81 23.91
C GLY A 229 -1.67 -14.49 23.61
N GLN A 230 -2.16 -13.81 24.64
CA GLN A 230 -2.80 -12.50 24.52
C GLN A 230 -1.82 -11.42 24.02
N ILE A 231 -0.56 -11.45 24.44
CA ILE A 231 0.48 -10.57 23.90
C ILE A 231 0.71 -10.87 22.41
N SER A 232 0.81 -12.15 22.03
CA SER A 232 0.96 -12.55 20.62
C SER A 232 -0.17 -11.97 19.76
N LEU A 233 -1.42 -12.14 20.20
CA LEU A 233 -2.62 -11.59 19.58
C LEU A 233 -2.56 -10.07 19.37
N MET A 234 -2.18 -9.33 20.41
CA MET A 234 -2.27 -7.86 20.42
C MET A 234 -1.07 -7.17 19.77
N THR A 235 0.09 -7.84 19.73
CA THR A 235 1.32 -7.24 19.17
C THR A 235 1.16 -6.79 17.72
N GLY A 236 0.55 -7.61 16.87
CA GLY A 236 0.33 -7.29 15.46
C GLY A 236 -0.55 -6.04 15.27
N PRO A 237 -1.81 -6.03 15.76
CA PRO A 237 -2.71 -4.90 15.65
C PRO A 237 -2.17 -3.62 16.28
N VAL A 238 -1.62 -3.68 17.50
CA VAL A 238 -1.09 -2.50 18.20
C VAL A 238 0.10 -1.92 17.44
N ALA A 239 1.03 -2.76 17.00
CA ALA A 239 2.15 -2.30 16.20
C ALA A 239 1.68 -1.73 14.86
N GLY A 240 0.72 -2.37 14.21
CA GLY A 240 0.14 -1.92 12.94
C GLY A 240 -0.50 -0.53 13.04
N ILE A 241 -1.23 -0.26 14.13
CA ILE A 241 -1.81 1.06 14.40
C ILE A 241 -0.70 2.09 14.62
N ILE A 242 0.23 1.84 15.54
CA ILE A 242 1.25 2.83 15.88
C ILE A 242 2.16 3.14 14.68
N THR A 243 2.63 2.09 13.99
CA THR A 243 3.64 2.22 12.95
C THR A 243 3.04 2.42 11.56
N GLY A 244 2.11 1.55 11.16
CA GLY A 244 1.46 1.60 9.86
C GLY A 244 0.55 2.82 9.69
N VAL A 245 -0.40 3.01 10.62
CA VAL A 245 -1.32 4.17 10.55
C VAL A 245 -0.55 5.47 10.80
N GLY A 246 0.40 5.49 11.74
CA GLY A 246 1.28 6.64 11.97
C GLY A 246 2.05 7.08 10.72
N ALA A 247 2.68 6.13 10.01
CA ALA A 247 3.37 6.41 8.74
C ALA A 247 2.40 6.90 7.66
N GLY A 248 1.27 6.20 7.51
CA GLY A 248 0.24 6.53 6.52
C GLY A 248 -0.33 7.94 6.71
N LEU A 249 -0.73 8.30 7.93
CA LEU A 249 -1.24 9.63 8.26
C LEU A 249 -0.20 10.71 8.03
N THR A 250 1.05 10.47 8.42
CA THR A 250 2.13 11.46 8.21
C THR A 250 2.40 11.69 6.73
N GLN A 251 2.49 10.61 5.93
CA GLN A 251 2.66 10.72 4.49
C GLN A 251 1.46 11.44 3.86
N PHE A 252 0.25 11.08 4.25
CA PHE A 252 -0.98 11.63 3.72
C PHE A 252 -1.13 13.13 3.98
N ILE A 253 -0.84 13.59 5.20
CA ILE A 253 -0.85 15.02 5.56
C ILE A 253 0.25 15.77 4.80
N ALA A 254 1.44 15.19 4.68
CA ALA A 254 2.55 15.82 3.97
C ALA A 254 2.27 15.97 2.47
N GLU A 255 1.68 14.94 1.84
CA GLU A 255 1.25 14.99 0.45
C GLU A 255 0.11 16.00 0.27
N ASP A 256 -0.91 16.03 1.13
CA ASP A 256 -2.02 16.99 1.02
C ASP A 256 -1.52 18.44 1.07
N ARG A 257 -0.56 18.75 1.96
CA ARG A 257 0.12 20.05 2.01
C ARG A 257 0.88 20.35 0.71
N LEU A 258 1.55 19.36 0.14
CA LEU A 258 2.27 19.51 -1.13
C LEU A 258 1.30 19.82 -2.28
N HIS A 259 0.18 19.11 -2.34
CA HIS A 259 -0.88 19.32 -3.33
C HIS A 259 -1.52 20.71 -3.20
N ALA A 260 -1.75 21.18 -1.97
CA ALA A 260 -2.27 22.53 -1.72
C ALA A 260 -1.26 23.63 -2.11
N ASN A 261 0.03 23.41 -1.86
CA ASN A 261 1.07 24.41 -2.11
C ASN A 261 1.48 24.48 -3.60
N GLN A 262 1.38 23.38 -4.34
CA GLN A 262 1.81 23.29 -5.74
C GLN A 262 0.75 22.63 -6.64
N PRO A 263 -0.48 23.21 -6.74
CA PRO A 263 -1.59 22.60 -7.47
C PRO A 263 -1.35 22.50 -8.98
N HIS A 264 -0.48 23.34 -9.54
CA HIS A 264 -0.07 23.27 -10.94
C HIS A 264 0.82 22.05 -11.23
N ARG A 265 1.52 21.54 -10.21
CA ARG A 265 2.49 20.45 -10.33
C ARG A 265 1.88 19.11 -9.93
N PHE A 266 1.09 19.09 -8.86
CA PHE A 266 0.47 17.89 -8.33
C PHE A 266 -1.06 18.02 -8.39
N PRO A 267 -1.77 17.07 -9.03
CA PRO A 267 -3.22 17.11 -9.14
C PRO A 267 -3.88 17.02 -7.76
N PRO A 268 -5.14 17.42 -7.58
CA PRO A 268 -5.79 17.40 -6.27
C PRO A 268 -5.66 16.04 -5.55
N SER A 269 -5.37 16.07 -4.25
CA SER A 269 -5.23 14.86 -3.42
C SER A 269 -6.55 14.09 -3.34
N LEU A 270 -6.51 12.80 -3.01
CA LEU A 270 -7.71 12.01 -2.76
C LEU A 270 -8.59 12.62 -1.65
N ILE A 271 -7.98 13.28 -0.65
CA ILE A 271 -8.73 13.98 0.42
C ILE A 271 -9.54 15.12 -0.16
N SER A 272 -8.91 15.96 -0.99
CA SER A 272 -9.59 17.09 -1.59
C SER A 272 -10.78 16.63 -2.43
N PHE A 273 -10.63 15.48 -3.11
CA PHE A 273 -11.70 14.82 -3.84
C PHE A 273 -12.81 14.31 -2.90
N ILE A 274 -12.47 13.60 -1.82
CA ILE A 274 -13.44 13.09 -0.84
C ILE A 274 -14.17 14.24 -0.14
N ARG A 275 -13.46 15.28 0.30
CA ARG A 275 -14.06 16.49 0.90
C ARG A 275 -15.03 17.16 -0.07
N LYS A 276 -14.65 17.30 -1.35
CA LYS A 276 -15.52 17.85 -2.40
C LYS A 276 -16.75 16.94 -2.62
N ALA A 277 -16.57 15.62 -2.63
CA ALA A 277 -17.68 14.67 -2.75
C ALA A 277 -18.65 14.75 -1.57
N ILE A 278 -18.15 14.79 -0.32
CA ILE A 278 -18.96 14.95 0.89
C ILE A 278 -19.72 16.28 0.85
N HIS A 279 -19.04 17.37 0.51
CA HIS A 279 -19.68 18.69 0.39
C HIS A 279 -20.82 18.68 -0.65
N LEU A 280 -20.62 18.04 -1.80
CA LEU A 280 -21.65 17.91 -2.84
C LEU A 280 -22.85 17.08 -2.33
N ILE A 281 -22.60 15.99 -1.60
CA ILE A 281 -23.65 15.17 -0.99
C ILE A 281 -24.43 16.00 0.05
N CYS A 282 -23.74 16.70 0.94
CA CYS A 282 -24.37 17.52 1.97
C CYS A 282 -25.17 18.71 1.41
N THR A 283 -24.79 19.23 0.25
CA THR A 283 -25.49 20.34 -0.42
C THR A 283 -26.54 19.88 -1.43
N GLY A 284 -26.77 18.56 -1.57
CA GLY A 284 -27.73 18.00 -2.53
C GLY A 284 -27.33 18.19 -4.01
N GLN A 285 -26.06 18.48 -4.28
CA GLN A 285 -25.54 18.66 -5.63
C GLN A 285 -25.12 17.32 -6.27
N SER A 286 -25.22 17.23 -7.59
CA SER A 286 -24.86 16.02 -8.32
C SER A 286 -23.35 15.77 -8.32
N LEU A 287 -22.93 14.55 -7.96
CA LEU A 287 -21.54 14.09 -8.07
C LEU A 287 -21.05 13.96 -9.53
N SER A 288 -21.94 14.01 -10.51
CA SER A 288 -21.60 13.80 -11.92
C SER A 288 -20.59 14.83 -12.47
N GLY A 289 -20.59 16.06 -11.95
CA GLY A 289 -19.60 17.09 -12.30
C GLY A 289 -18.19 16.72 -11.83
N LEU A 290 -18.08 16.18 -10.60
CA LEU A 290 -16.81 15.79 -9.99
C LEU A 290 -16.11 14.69 -10.79
N PHE A 291 -16.86 13.69 -11.24
CA PHE A 291 -16.32 12.58 -12.06
C PHE A 291 -15.96 13.00 -13.48
N LYS A 292 -16.56 14.06 -14.02
CA LYS A 292 -16.22 14.61 -15.34
C LYS A 292 -14.96 15.48 -15.30
N GLU A 293 -14.76 16.23 -14.22
CA GLU A 293 -13.61 17.13 -14.04
C GLU A 293 -12.29 16.39 -13.78
N ALA A 294 -12.31 15.36 -12.93
CA ALA A 294 -11.11 14.62 -12.53
C ALA A 294 -10.25 14.08 -13.70
N PRO A 295 -10.81 13.38 -14.71
CA PRO A 295 -10.01 12.89 -15.84
C PRO A 295 -9.50 14.03 -16.73
N ALA A 296 -10.24 15.13 -16.88
CA ALA A 296 -9.82 16.26 -17.70
C ALA A 296 -8.61 16.99 -17.09
N GLU A 297 -8.59 17.12 -15.77
CA GLU A 297 -7.49 17.73 -15.02
C GLU A 297 -6.24 16.85 -15.05
N ALA A 298 -6.39 15.53 -14.85
CA ALA A 298 -5.30 14.57 -14.97
C ALA A 298 -4.67 14.57 -16.37
N VAL A 299 -5.48 14.69 -17.44
CA VAL A 299 -4.97 14.79 -18.82
C VAL A 299 -4.20 16.09 -19.06
N LYS A 300 -4.64 17.22 -18.49
CA LYS A 300 -3.92 18.50 -18.59
C LYS A 300 -2.55 18.43 -17.91
N VAL A 301 -2.48 17.89 -16.70
CA VAL A 301 -1.22 17.73 -15.95
C VAL A 301 -0.25 16.80 -16.71
N ASN A 302 -0.75 15.67 -17.23
CA ASN A 302 0.06 14.75 -18.02
C ASN A 302 0.60 15.39 -19.31
N LYS A 303 -0.19 16.21 -20.00
CA LYS A 303 0.27 16.97 -21.18
C LYS A 303 1.32 18.01 -20.82
N ALA A 304 1.13 18.76 -19.72
CA ALA A 304 2.10 19.74 -19.25
C ALA A 304 3.45 19.07 -18.87
N SER A 305 3.40 17.94 -18.16
CA SER A 305 4.59 17.16 -17.81
C SER A 305 5.29 16.56 -19.03
N ALA A 306 4.55 16.18 -20.07
CA ALA A 306 5.13 15.70 -21.33
C ALA A 306 5.70 16.83 -22.21
N ALA A 307 5.12 18.03 -22.16
CA ALA A 307 5.52 19.19 -22.95
C ALA A 307 6.76 19.93 -22.41
N HIS A 308 7.19 19.61 -21.18
CA HIS A 308 8.51 19.98 -20.68
C HIS A 308 9.41 18.74 -20.65
N PRO A 309 10.00 18.34 -21.81
CA PRO A 309 11.03 17.31 -21.82
C PRO A 309 12.21 17.86 -21.02
N GLN A 310 12.41 17.34 -19.80
CA GLN A 310 13.54 17.31 -18.83
C GLN A 310 14.85 18.12 -19.05
N SER A 311 14.93 19.04 -20.00
CA SER A 311 16.14 19.71 -20.48
C SER A 311 16.34 21.08 -19.86
N THR A 312 15.31 21.65 -19.24
CA THR A 312 15.41 22.91 -18.51
C THR A 312 14.59 22.75 -17.26
N THR A 313 15.21 22.26 -16.19
CA THR A 313 14.73 22.53 -14.83
C THR A 313 14.47 24.03 -14.77
N PRO A 314 13.24 24.52 -14.49
CA PRO A 314 13.11 25.87 -14.01
C PRO A 314 14.03 25.97 -12.78
N PRO A 315 14.78 27.07 -12.61
CA PRO A 315 15.60 27.24 -11.42
C PRO A 315 14.70 26.91 -10.23
N LEU A 316 15.14 25.98 -9.37
CA LEU A 316 14.53 25.84 -8.06
C LEU A 316 14.58 27.24 -7.49
N ASP A 317 13.42 27.86 -7.29
CA ASP A 317 13.33 29.13 -6.57
C ASP A 317 14.15 28.94 -5.30
N GLU A 318 15.35 29.52 -5.27
CA GLU A 318 16.17 29.56 -4.09
C GLU A 318 15.27 30.16 -3.02
N PRO A 319 15.12 29.51 -1.84
CA PRO A 319 14.42 30.15 -0.75
C PRO A 319 15.08 31.52 -0.54
N PRO A 320 14.29 32.61 -0.42
CA PRO A 320 14.85 33.94 -0.28
C PRO A 320 15.88 33.90 0.85
N ASP A 321 17.11 34.33 0.55
CA ASP A 321 18.22 34.34 1.50
C ASP A 321 17.79 35.11 2.76
N VAL A 322 17.51 34.36 3.84
CA VAL A 322 17.14 34.94 5.15
C VAL A 322 18.38 35.49 5.87
N SER A 323 19.56 35.50 5.25
CA SER A 323 20.81 35.96 5.85
C SER A 323 21.11 37.45 5.69
N SER A 324 20.14 38.29 5.31
CA SER A 324 20.34 39.76 5.23
C SER A 324 19.70 40.56 6.37
N ALA A 325 19.26 39.91 7.45
CA ALA A 325 18.83 40.57 8.68
C ALA A 325 19.77 40.23 9.86
N ALA A 326 20.99 40.77 9.80
CA ALA A 326 21.86 41.02 10.95
C ALA A 326 22.82 42.17 10.60
#